data_AF-A0A7J7J8L0-F1
#
_entry.id   AF-A0A7J7J8L0-F1
#
_cell.length_a   1.000
_cell.length_b   1.000
_cell.length_c   1.000
_cell.angle_alpha   90.00
_cell.angle_beta   90.00
_cell.angle_gamma   90.00
#
_symmetry.space_group_name_H-M   'P 1'
#
loop_
_entity.id
_entity.type
_entity.pdbx_description
1 polymer ?
#
loop_
_entity_poly.entity_id
_entity_poly.type
_entity_poly.pdbx_seq_one_letter_code
_entity_poly.pdbx_strand_id
1 'polypeptide(L)'
;MIVEDADCLKDWVIAELSKESIDADPDAVAKYTVALVRKGPDTEEEFKPSICENLSVFLTENTESFVMRLFSVLQDKSYITQTDTTGDPTLTL
;
A
#
# COMPACT_ATOMS: atom_id res chain seq x y z
N MET A 1 11.26 7.78 -5.53
CA MET A 1 9.84 8.18 -5.26
C MET A 1 9.76 8.86 -3.90
N ILE A 2 8.90 9.88 -3.71
CA ILE A 2 8.75 10.60 -2.42
C ILE A 2 7.38 10.27 -1.82
N VAL A 3 7.35 9.71 -0.61
CA VAL A 3 6.13 9.54 0.18
C VAL A 3 5.89 10.82 0.96
N GLU A 4 4.76 11.49 0.71
CA GLU A 4 4.38 12.70 1.44
C GLU A 4 3.81 12.36 2.81
N ASP A 5 2.90 11.37 2.86
CA ASP A 5 2.22 10.99 4.09
C ASP A 5 2.25 9.47 4.29
N ALA A 6 3.16 9.03 5.16
CA ALA A 6 3.36 7.60 5.38
C ALA A 6 2.23 6.95 6.18
N ASP A 7 1.54 7.71 7.01
CA ASP A 7 0.39 7.23 7.78
C ASP A 7 -0.79 6.99 6.84
N CYS A 8 -1.10 7.95 5.96
CA CYS A 8 -2.12 7.74 4.92
C CYS A 8 -1.78 6.58 3.99
N LEU A 9 -0.50 6.43 3.60
CA LEU A 9 -0.07 5.30 2.78
C LEU A 9 -0.26 3.98 3.54
N LYS A 10 0.05 3.94 4.83
CA LYS A 10 -0.15 2.74 5.67
C LYS A 10 -1.62 2.34 5.69
N ASP A 11 -2.51 3.26 6.00
CA ASP A 11 -3.95 3.00 6.05
C ASP A 11 -4.50 2.54 4.70
N TRP A 12 -4.05 3.17 3.60
CA TRP A 12 -4.41 2.74 2.26
C TRP A 12 -3.96 1.30 1.96
N VAL A 13 -2.71 0.95 2.31
CA VAL A 13 -2.20 -0.42 2.12
C VAL A 13 -3.02 -1.41 2.94
N ILE A 14 -3.32 -1.12 4.20
CA ILE A 14 -4.16 -1.98 5.05
C ILE A 14 -5.53 -2.19 4.40
N ALA A 15 -6.18 -1.12 3.95
CA ALA A 15 -7.48 -1.17 3.30
C ALA A 15 -7.44 -1.97 1.99
N GLU A 16 -6.37 -1.82 1.20
CA GLU A 16 -6.20 -2.54 -0.07
C GLU A 16 -5.96 -4.03 0.16
N LEU A 17 -5.09 -4.38 1.11
CA LEU A 17 -4.85 -5.76 1.52
C LEU A 17 -6.09 -6.41 2.12
N SER A 18 -6.91 -5.66 2.85
CA SER A 18 -8.17 -6.16 3.44
C SER A 18 -9.24 -6.50 2.40
N LYS A 19 -9.12 -5.99 1.16
CA LYS A 19 -10.01 -6.37 0.05
C LYS A 19 -9.63 -7.72 -0.56
N GLU A 20 -8.39 -8.17 -0.32
CA GLU A 20 -7.87 -9.44 -0.84
C GLU A 20 -7.78 -10.47 0.29
N SER A 21 -7.97 -11.75 -0.04
CA SER A 21 -7.75 -12.83 0.93
C SER A 21 -6.27 -13.17 0.99
N ILE A 22 -5.51 -12.42 1.77
CA ILE A 22 -4.11 -12.71 2.07
C ILE A 22 -3.97 -13.62 3.30
N ASP A 23 -2.95 -14.49 3.31
CA ASP A 23 -2.64 -15.37 4.45
C ASP A 23 -1.63 -14.71 5.42
N ALA A 24 -1.76 -13.39 5.58
CA ALA A 24 -0.87 -12.57 6.38
C ALA A 24 -1.63 -11.43 7.05
N ASP A 25 -1.07 -10.89 8.13
CA ASP A 25 -1.67 -9.76 8.83
C ASP A 25 -1.49 -8.45 8.01
N PRO A 26 -2.58 -7.77 7.62
CA PRO A 26 -2.51 -6.61 6.74
C PRO A 26 -1.80 -5.41 7.39
N ASP A 27 -1.87 -5.22 8.71
CA ASP A 27 -1.16 -4.13 9.40
C ASP A 27 0.35 -4.42 9.46
N ALA A 28 0.75 -5.67 9.66
CA ALA A 28 2.16 -6.08 9.59
C ALA A 28 2.74 -5.86 8.18
N VAL A 29 2.04 -6.30 7.14
CA VAL A 29 2.45 -6.12 5.74
C VAL A 29 2.47 -4.64 5.36
N ALA A 30 1.52 -3.83 5.85
CA ALA A 30 1.49 -2.39 5.59
C ALA A 30 2.67 -1.65 6.22
N LYS A 31 2.99 -1.92 7.50
CA LYS A 31 4.16 -1.35 8.18
C LYS A 31 5.44 -1.68 7.42
N TYR A 32 5.55 -2.92 6.96
CA TYR A 32 6.69 -3.37 6.16
C TYR A 32 6.76 -2.68 4.80
N THR A 33 5.64 -2.61 4.08
CA THR A 33 5.52 -1.91 2.78
C THR A 33 5.94 -0.44 2.90
N VAL A 34 5.41 0.30 3.88
CA VAL A 34 5.77 1.71 4.10
C VAL A 34 7.26 1.86 4.42
N ALA A 35 7.84 0.94 5.19
CA ALA A 35 9.27 0.95 5.47
C ALA A 35 10.13 0.69 4.22
N LEU A 36 9.68 -0.21 3.33
CA LEU A 36 10.32 -0.44 2.04
C LEU A 36 10.23 0.82 1.17
N VAL A 37 9.05 1.43 1.02
CA VAL A 37 8.86 2.64 0.20
C VAL A 37 9.72 3.81 0.69
N ARG A 38 9.91 3.94 2.00
CA ARG A 38 10.83 4.94 2.58
C ARG A 38 12.31 4.64 2.38
N LYS A 39 12.70 3.37 2.23
CA LYS A 39 14.10 2.94 2.04
C LYS A 39 14.46 2.65 0.58
N GLY A 40 13.46 2.54 -0.28
CA GLY A 40 13.62 2.10 -1.67
C GLY A 40 14.46 3.07 -2.50
N PRO A 41 14.99 2.60 -3.64
CA PRO A 41 15.71 3.43 -4.59
C PRO A 41 14.82 4.54 -5.18
N ASP A 42 15.47 5.55 -5.76
CA ASP A 42 14.79 6.71 -6.33
C ASP A 42 13.90 6.36 -7.54
N THR A 43 14.21 5.26 -8.25
CA THR A 43 13.59 4.85 -9.53
C THR A 43 12.63 3.67 -9.38
N GLU A 44 11.48 3.72 -10.07
CA GLU A 44 10.50 2.62 -10.07
C GLU A 44 11.03 1.34 -10.73
N GLU A 45 11.89 1.45 -11.74
CA GLU A 45 12.39 0.29 -12.50
C GLU A 45 13.20 -0.68 -11.64
N GLU A 46 13.96 -0.16 -10.68
CA GLU A 46 14.68 -0.97 -9.70
C GLU A 46 13.81 -1.31 -8.49
N PHE A 47 12.85 -0.45 -8.17
CA PHE A 47 12.06 -0.61 -6.96
C PHE A 47 10.91 -1.60 -7.07
N LYS A 48 10.18 -1.60 -8.20
CA LYS A 48 9.08 -2.53 -8.48
C LYS A 48 9.46 -3.99 -8.29
N PRO A 49 10.53 -4.53 -8.91
CA PRO A 49 10.90 -5.93 -8.71
C PRO A 49 11.29 -6.21 -7.26
N SER A 50 11.97 -5.28 -6.59
CA SER A 50 12.36 -5.44 -5.19
C SER A 50 11.14 -5.51 -4.26
N ILE A 51 10.18 -4.58 -4.39
CA ILE A 51 8.93 -4.62 -3.63
C ILE A 51 8.15 -5.91 -3.93
N CYS A 52 8.08 -6.33 -5.20
CA CYS A 52 7.40 -7.54 -5.59
C CYS A 52 8.02 -8.78 -4.92
N GLU A 53 9.33 -8.97 -4.99
CA GLU A 53 9.99 -10.09 -4.32
C GLU A 53 9.75 -10.09 -2.80
N ASN A 54 9.88 -8.94 -2.15
CA ASN A 54 9.69 -8.82 -0.70
C ASN A 54 8.22 -9.07 -0.28
N LEU A 55 7.25 -8.70 -1.12
CA LEU A 55 5.82 -8.90 -0.84
C LEU A 55 5.28 -10.25 -1.33
N SER A 56 5.99 -10.92 -2.23
CA SER A 56 5.58 -12.20 -2.83
C SER A 56 5.34 -13.31 -1.82
N VAL A 57 6.04 -13.26 -0.68
CA VAL A 57 5.90 -14.23 0.41
C VAL A 57 4.58 -14.07 1.18
N PHE A 58 3.95 -12.90 1.10
CA PHE A 58 2.69 -12.58 1.79
C PHE A 58 1.48 -12.65 0.86
N LEU A 59 1.62 -12.08 -0.34
CA LEU A 59 0.52 -11.92 -1.31
C LEU A 59 0.50 -13.01 -2.40
N THR A 60 1.57 -13.80 -2.51
CA THR A 60 1.71 -14.88 -3.50
C THR A 60 1.37 -14.42 -4.92
N GLU A 61 0.27 -14.89 -5.49
CA GLU A 61 -0.19 -14.56 -6.85
C GLU A 61 -0.76 -13.13 -6.98
N ASN A 62 -1.22 -12.52 -5.89
CA ASN A 62 -1.81 -11.18 -5.90
C ASN A 62 -0.77 -10.06 -5.85
N THR A 63 0.50 -10.43 -5.65
CA THR A 63 1.61 -9.50 -5.43
C THR A 63 1.78 -8.51 -6.57
N GLU A 64 1.88 -8.97 -7.82
CA GLU A 64 2.10 -8.07 -8.96
C GLU A 64 0.96 -7.05 -9.10
N SER A 65 -0.28 -7.51 -8.93
CA SER A 65 -1.47 -6.65 -8.97
C SER A 65 -1.47 -5.60 -7.87
N PHE A 66 -1.12 -5.99 -6.64
CA PHE A 66 -0.99 -5.09 -5.50
C PHE A 66 0.11 -4.05 -5.74
N VAL A 67 1.29 -4.48 -6.18
CA VAL A 67 2.43 -3.59 -6.45
C VAL A 67 2.08 -2.58 -7.54
N MET A 68 1.42 -3.02 -8.62
CA MET A 68 0.97 -2.09 -9.67
C MET A 68 0.04 -1.00 -9.13
N ARG A 69 -0.93 -1.35 -8.28
CA ARG A 69 -1.84 -0.37 -7.63
C ARG A 69 -1.09 0.55 -6.68
N LEU A 70 -0.18 0.00 -5.86
CA LEU A 70 0.65 0.76 -4.92
C LEU A 70 1.43 1.86 -5.64
N PHE A 71 2.12 1.53 -6.74
CA PHE A 71 2.86 2.50 -7.52
C PHE A 71 1.95 3.53 -8.19
N SER A 72 0.78 3.13 -8.68
CA SER A 72 -0.22 4.06 -9.24
C SER A 72 -0.69 5.07 -8.20
N VAL A 73 -1.07 4.65 -6.98
CA VAL A 73 -1.51 5.60 -5.95
C VAL A 73 -0.37 6.45 -5.42
N LEU A 74 0.87 5.94 -5.40
CA LEU A 74 2.06 6.72 -5.04
C LEU A 74 2.34 7.82 -6.07
N GLN A 75 2.14 7.53 -7.35
CA GLN A 75 2.32 8.46 -8.46
C GLN A 75 1.24 9.56 -8.44
N ASP A 76 -0.03 9.17 -8.32
CA ASP A 76 -1.17 10.09 -8.32
C ASP A 76 -1.49 10.66 -6.93
N LYS A 77 -0.74 10.24 -5.89
CA LYS A 77 -0.94 10.61 -4.47
C LYS A 77 -2.35 10.36 -3.95
N SER A 78 -3.08 9.45 -4.61
CA SER A 78 -4.49 9.17 -4.32
C SER A 78 -4.70 8.50 -2.96
N TYR A 79 -3.65 7.92 -2.37
CA TYR A 79 -3.67 7.37 -1.01
C TYR A 79 -3.92 8.45 0.06
N ILE A 80 -3.62 9.73 -0.22
CA ILE A 80 -3.83 10.84 0.73
C ILE A 80 -5.29 11.28 0.74
N THR A 81 -5.94 11.33 -0.44
CA THR A 81 -7.34 11.73 -0.56
C THR A 81 -8.33 10.60 -0.24
N GLN A 82 -7.89 9.34 -0.32
CA GLN A 82 -8.76 8.19 -0.03
C GLN A 82 -9.02 8.02 1.48
N THR A 83 -8.14 8.51 2.35
CA THR A 83 -8.35 8.45 3.80
C THR A 83 -9.50 9.34 4.28
N ASP A 84 -9.92 10.33 3.49
CA ASP A 84 -11.10 11.16 3.79
C ASP A 84 -12.44 10.41 3.64
N THR A 85 -12.46 9.18 3.08
CA THR A 85 -13.70 8.39 2.92
C THR A 85 -13.84 7.24 3.92
N THR A 86 -12.88 7.03 4.82
CA THR A 86 -13.05 6.14 5.99
C THR A 86 -13.50 6.98 7.20
N GLY A 87 -14.50 7.82 6.98
CA GLY A 87 -15.28 8.48 8.01
C GLY A 87 -16.69 7.89 8.00
N ASP A 88 -16.88 6.82 8.75
CA ASP A 88 -18.09 6.52 9.53
C ASP A 88 -19.48 6.88 8.92
N PRO A 89 -20.33 5.92 8.50
CA PRO A 89 -21.76 6.18 8.32
C PRO A 89 -22.51 6.15 9.68
N THR A 90 -22.06 6.89 10.69
CA THR A 90 -22.83 7.18 11.91
C THR A 90 -23.15 8.66 11.93
N LEU A 91 -24.24 9.02 11.25
CA LEU A 91 -25.32 9.93 11.69
C LEU A 91 -25.99 10.63 10.49
N THR A 92 -27.14 10.10 10.10
CA THR A 92 -28.30 10.94 9.81
C THR A 92 -29.51 10.27 10.47
N LEU A 93 -30.18 11.08 11.29
CA LEU A 93 -31.27 10.83 12.24
C LEU A 93 -32.42 9.94 11.75
#